data_AF-A0A9D4CZR7-F1
#
_entry.id   AF-A0A9D4CZR7-F1
#
_cell.length_a   1.000
_cell.length_b   1.000
_cell.length_c   1.000
_cell.angle_alpha   90.00
_cell.angle_beta   90.00
_cell.angle_gamma   90.00
#
_symmetry.space_group_name_H-M   'P 1'
#
loop_
_entity.id
_entity.type
_entity.pdbx_description
1 polymer ?
#
loop_
_entity_poly.entity_id
_entity_poly.type
_entity_poly.pdbx_seq_one_letter_code
_entity_poly.pdbx_strand_id
1 'polypeptide(L)'
;MSNTELFEASCGKDFWCSIFNPKCVRGQPLPPCRSYCQNILNSCKYETVDVRSFLDCNILPESNDTSVCQQDPFQHGKCHNKMLDQRCRALGYDTVTFPNFAGQRNMFAAVELTTMIDIINNGTHCFDFSLTFACYTLMPKCSGKPVPKPCHTALQEPLQCVQRKMCRIFGHFLGQLARGPGL
;
A
#
# COMPACT_ATOMS: atom_id res chain seq x y z
N MET A 1 2.30 3.16 -26.78
CA MET A 1 1.85 2.76 -25.43
C MET A 1 2.78 3.45 -24.45
N SER A 2 2.28 4.41 -23.68
CA SER A 2 3.10 5.24 -22.80
C SER A 2 3.54 4.47 -21.56
N ASN A 3 4.81 4.61 -21.16
CA ASN A 3 5.45 4.04 -19.96
C ASN A 3 4.77 4.41 -18.61
N THR A 4 3.65 5.10 -18.66
CA THR A 4 2.92 5.64 -17.50
C THR A 4 2.08 4.57 -16.79
N GLU A 5 1.61 3.54 -17.51
CA GLU A 5 0.74 2.49 -16.92
C GLU A 5 1.51 1.42 -16.12
N LEU A 6 2.85 1.41 -16.16
CA LEU A 6 3.67 0.49 -15.36
C LEU A 6 3.79 0.93 -13.89
N PHE A 7 3.47 2.19 -13.57
CA PHE A 7 3.72 2.80 -12.26
C PHE A 7 2.49 2.94 -11.36
N GLU A 8 1.30 2.53 -11.81
CA GLU A 8 0.07 2.56 -10.99
C GLU A 8 -0.14 1.32 -10.12
N ALA A 9 0.91 0.51 -9.92
CA ALA A 9 0.98 -0.40 -8.79
C ALA A 9 1.83 0.25 -7.69
N SER A 10 1.18 0.73 -6.63
CA SER A 10 1.86 1.28 -5.42
C SER A 10 2.86 0.27 -4.80
N CYS A 11 2.74 -1.02 -5.12
CA CYS A 11 3.64 -2.07 -4.68
C CYS A 11 4.96 -2.07 -5.48
N GLY A 12 6.07 -1.87 -4.77
CA GLY A 12 7.41 -2.01 -5.35
C GLY A 12 7.91 -0.81 -6.14
N LYS A 13 7.24 0.36 -6.03
CA LYS A 13 7.71 1.61 -6.65
C LYS A 13 9.21 1.87 -6.39
N ASP A 14 9.66 1.77 -5.15
CA ASP A 14 11.06 1.99 -4.79
C ASP A 14 12.02 0.97 -5.43
N PHE A 15 11.56 -0.27 -5.58
CA PHE A 15 12.32 -1.32 -6.27
C PHE A 15 12.43 -1.02 -7.76
N TRP A 16 11.32 -0.69 -8.43
CA TRP A 16 11.33 -0.32 -9.84
C TRP A 16 12.17 0.93 -10.11
N CYS A 17 12.07 1.94 -9.24
CA CYS A 17 12.96 3.09 -9.29
C CYS A 17 14.43 2.68 -9.15
N SER A 18 14.78 1.71 -8.29
CA SER A 18 16.17 1.24 -8.17
C SER A 18 16.68 0.48 -9.40
N ILE A 19 15.80 -0.17 -10.17
CA ILE A 19 16.14 -0.84 -11.43
C ILE A 19 16.33 0.18 -12.55
N PHE A 20 15.38 1.11 -12.72
CA PHE A 20 15.38 2.05 -13.84
C PHE A 20 16.24 3.30 -13.61
N ASN A 21 16.44 3.69 -12.36
CA ASN A 21 17.23 4.86 -11.97
C ASN A 21 18.11 4.55 -10.73
N PRO A 22 19.08 3.62 -10.86
CA PRO A 22 19.93 3.21 -9.75
C PRO A 22 20.79 4.36 -9.25
N LYS A 23 21.06 4.37 -7.94
CA LYS A 23 22.10 5.22 -7.37
C LYS A 23 23.46 4.77 -7.88
N CYS A 24 24.42 5.69 -8.00
CA CYS A 24 25.79 5.33 -8.36
C CYS A 24 26.68 5.25 -7.12
N VAL A 25 27.45 4.16 -7.00
CA VAL A 25 28.52 4.01 -5.99
C VAL A 25 29.83 3.84 -6.75
N ARG A 26 30.79 4.74 -6.52
CA ARG A 26 32.08 4.77 -7.24
C ARG A 26 31.92 4.78 -8.78
N GLY A 27 30.91 5.50 -9.28
CA GLY A 27 30.64 5.62 -10.72
C GLY A 27 29.95 4.42 -11.35
N GLN A 28 29.64 3.36 -10.60
CA GLN A 28 28.89 2.21 -11.07
C GLN A 28 27.45 2.23 -10.55
N PRO A 29 26.45 1.84 -11.37
CA PRO A 29 25.07 1.73 -10.90
C PRO A 29 24.99 0.64 -9.82
N LEU A 30 24.35 0.97 -8.70
CA LEU A 30 24.10 0.08 -7.58
C LEU A 30 22.79 -0.68 -7.83
N PRO A 31 22.82 -1.97 -8.19
CA PRO A 31 21.61 -2.74 -8.41
C PRO A 31 20.91 -3.07 -7.07
N PRO A 32 19.60 -3.38 -7.07
CA PRO A 32 18.97 -3.99 -5.91
C PRO A 32 19.53 -5.39 -5.65
N CYS A 33 19.51 -5.82 -4.39
CA CYS A 33 19.88 -7.19 -4.05
C CYS A 33 18.85 -8.19 -4.58
N ARG A 34 19.31 -9.41 -4.88
CA ARG A 34 18.45 -10.54 -5.31
C ARG A 34 17.31 -10.81 -4.34
N SER A 35 17.57 -10.81 -3.03
CA SER A 35 16.55 -10.93 -1.98
C SER A 35 15.47 -9.85 -2.06
N TYR A 36 15.84 -8.61 -2.39
CA TYR A 36 14.89 -7.51 -2.59
C TYR A 36 13.97 -7.78 -3.80
N CYS A 37 14.55 -8.20 -4.93
CA CYS A 37 13.79 -8.59 -6.13
C CYS A 37 12.80 -9.72 -5.82
N GLN A 38 13.25 -10.79 -5.16
CA GLN A 38 12.40 -11.92 -4.79
C GLN A 38 11.26 -11.48 -3.86
N ASN A 39 11.57 -10.65 -2.85
CA ASN A 39 10.56 -10.12 -1.95
C ASN A 39 9.47 -9.35 -2.72
N ILE A 40 9.85 -8.56 -3.72
CA ILE A 40 8.91 -7.80 -4.54
C ILE A 40 8.04 -8.71 -5.38
N LEU A 41 8.63 -9.69 -6.07
CA LEU A 41 7.87 -10.66 -6.89
C LEU A 41 6.94 -11.55 -6.06
N ASN A 42 7.25 -11.76 -4.78
CA ASN A 42 6.43 -12.55 -3.87
C ASN A 42 5.35 -11.73 -3.15
N SER A 43 5.61 -10.44 -2.89
CA SER A 43 4.71 -9.56 -2.12
C SER A 43 3.73 -8.79 -3.02
N CYS A 44 4.15 -8.45 -4.24
CA CYS A 44 3.34 -7.67 -5.17
C CYS A 44 2.56 -8.59 -6.10
N LYS A 45 1.27 -8.31 -6.26
CA LYS A 45 0.44 -8.95 -7.27
C LYS A 45 0.51 -8.13 -8.56
N TYR A 46 1.01 -8.74 -9.63
CA TYR A 46 1.03 -8.14 -10.96
C TYR A 46 0.07 -8.93 -11.84
N GLU A 47 -1.22 -8.57 -11.79
CA GLU A 47 -2.28 -9.35 -12.44
C GLU A 47 -2.31 -9.14 -13.96
N THR A 48 -1.82 -7.99 -14.46
CA THR A 48 -1.89 -7.59 -15.87
C THR A 48 -0.57 -7.69 -16.62
N VAL A 49 0.54 -7.93 -15.92
CA VAL A 49 1.89 -7.95 -16.48
C VAL A 49 2.65 -9.16 -15.95
N ASP A 50 3.15 -10.02 -16.85
CA ASP A 50 4.07 -11.08 -16.47
C ASP A 50 5.47 -10.50 -16.23
N VAL A 51 5.67 -9.98 -15.02
CA VAL A 51 6.94 -9.37 -14.59
C VAL A 51 8.11 -10.35 -14.66
N ARG A 52 7.84 -11.64 -14.49
CA ARG A 52 8.89 -12.67 -14.50
C ARG A 52 9.46 -12.90 -15.89
N SER A 53 8.75 -12.49 -16.95
CA SER A 53 9.24 -12.60 -18.32
C SER A 53 10.41 -11.67 -18.65
N PHE A 54 10.58 -10.55 -17.92
CA PHE A 54 11.63 -9.56 -18.17
C PHE A 54 12.50 -9.24 -16.95
N LEU A 55 12.18 -9.76 -15.77
CA LEU A 55 12.98 -9.59 -14.56
C LEU A 55 13.39 -10.95 -14.00
N ASP A 56 14.66 -11.33 -14.20
CA ASP A 56 15.28 -12.48 -13.55
C ASP A 56 16.05 -12.04 -12.30
N CYS A 57 15.55 -12.36 -11.11
CA CYS A 57 16.23 -12.01 -9.87
C CYS A 57 17.60 -12.71 -9.71
N ASN A 58 17.88 -13.79 -10.45
CA ASN A 58 19.12 -14.55 -10.29
C ASN A 58 20.36 -13.81 -10.82
N ILE A 59 20.17 -12.84 -11.73
CA ILE A 59 21.25 -12.00 -12.27
C ILE A 59 21.71 -10.92 -11.29
N LEU A 60 20.89 -10.63 -10.26
CA LEU A 60 21.19 -9.61 -9.28
C LEU A 60 22.15 -10.15 -8.20
N PRO A 61 23.05 -9.31 -7.68
CA PRO A 61 23.95 -9.70 -6.60
C PRO A 61 23.20 -9.92 -5.28
N GLU A 62 23.83 -10.66 -4.36
CA GLU A 62 23.41 -10.74 -2.96
C GLU A 62 24.60 -10.41 -2.08
N SER A 63 24.44 -9.47 -1.17
CA SER A 63 25.47 -9.06 -0.22
C SER A 63 24.82 -8.27 0.89
N ASN A 64 25.35 -8.31 2.11
CA ASN A 64 24.96 -7.40 3.18
C ASN A 64 25.68 -6.04 3.07
N ASP A 65 26.70 -5.93 2.20
CA ASP A 65 27.42 -4.69 1.95
C ASP A 65 26.56 -3.74 1.09
N THR A 66 26.16 -2.62 1.67
CA THR A 66 25.35 -1.59 1.03
C THR A 66 26.04 -0.88 -0.16
N SER A 67 27.34 -1.10 -0.36
CA SER A 67 28.08 -0.62 -1.53
C SER A 67 28.03 -1.60 -2.73
N VAL A 68 27.57 -2.84 -2.52
CA VAL A 68 27.44 -3.88 -3.55
C VAL A 68 26.02 -3.93 -4.12
N CYS A 69 25.01 -3.89 -3.26
CA CYS A 69 23.62 -3.87 -3.68
C CYS A 69 22.70 -3.15 -2.70
N GLN A 70 21.60 -2.62 -3.22
CA GLN A 70 20.57 -1.97 -2.42
C GLN A 70 19.67 -3.00 -1.75
N GLN A 71 19.65 -2.99 -0.42
CA GLN A 71 18.78 -3.81 0.43
C GLN A 71 17.30 -3.43 0.27
N ASP A 72 16.40 -4.38 0.53
CA ASP A 72 14.97 -4.08 0.68
C ASP A 72 14.78 -3.16 1.91
N PRO A 73 14.32 -1.91 1.73
CA PRO A 73 14.06 -1.04 2.87
C PRO A 73 12.89 -1.53 3.73
N PHE A 74 12.02 -2.41 3.19
CA PHE A 74 10.83 -2.93 3.85
C PHE A 74 11.06 -4.35 4.37
N GLN A 75 11.84 -4.42 5.45
CA GLN A 75 12.02 -5.66 6.20
C GLN A 75 10.81 -5.88 7.14
N HIS A 76 10.19 -7.05 7.07
CA HIS A 76 9.10 -7.42 7.98
C HIS A 76 9.56 -7.30 9.44
N GLY A 77 8.75 -6.63 10.28
CA GLY A 77 9.05 -6.45 11.69
C GLY A 77 10.03 -5.31 12.01
N LYS A 78 10.58 -4.62 10.98
CA LYS A 78 11.34 -3.40 11.19
C LYS A 78 10.38 -2.26 11.54
N CYS A 79 10.54 -1.73 12.75
CA CYS A 79 9.73 -0.62 13.20
C CYS A 79 10.16 0.68 12.51
N HIS A 80 9.19 1.38 11.96
CA HIS A 80 9.33 2.77 11.56
C HIS A 80 8.76 3.64 12.67
N ASN A 81 9.65 4.40 13.30
CA ASN A 81 9.26 5.45 14.24
C ASN A 81 8.69 6.60 13.42
N LYS A 82 7.52 7.13 13.81
CA LYS A 82 6.79 8.27 13.22
C LYS A 82 5.61 7.86 12.36
N MET A 83 4.48 7.51 12.99
CA MET A 83 3.18 7.52 12.29
C MET A 83 2.78 8.95 11.90
N LEU A 84 2.57 9.20 10.61
CA LEU A 84 2.17 10.51 10.09
C LEU A 84 0.69 10.80 10.36
N ASP A 85 -0.16 9.78 10.28
CA ASP A 85 -1.60 9.94 10.46
C ASP A 85 -1.93 10.29 11.93
N GLN A 86 -2.45 11.50 12.14
CA GLN A 86 -2.90 11.99 13.45
C GLN A 86 -4.05 11.14 14.01
N ARG A 87 -4.96 10.69 13.13
CA ARG A 87 -6.16 9.93 13.50
C ARG A 87 -5.78 8.58 14.08
N CYS A 88 -4.81 7.92 13.46
CA CYS A 88 -4.29 6.65 13.97
C CYS A 88 -3.42 6.83 15.22
N ARG A 89 -2.68 7.95 15.35
CA ARG A 89 -1.89 8.23 16.57
C ARG A 89 -2.76 8.37 17.81
N ALA A 90 -4.00 8.85 17.65
CA ALA A 90 -4.97 8.92 18.74
C ALA A 90 -5.32 7.55 19.36
N LEU A 91 -4.98 6.44 18.69
CA LEU A 91 -5.16 5.08 19.21
C LEU A 91 -4.05 4.63 20.18
N GLY A 92 -3.08 5.49 20.49
CA GLY A 92 -2.06 5.23 21.52
C GLY A 92 -0.83 4.45 21.05
N TYR A 93 -0.52 4.50 19.75
CA TYR A 93 0.75 4.01 19.21
C TYR A 93 1.27 4.95 18.12
N ASP A 94 2.58 4.94 17.88
CA ASP A 94 3.27 5.78 16.90
C ASP A 94 4.37 5.05 16.12
N THR A 95 4.63 3.80 16.48
CA THR A 95 5.56 2.89 15.81
C THR A 95 4.78 1.89 14.96
N VAL A 96 5.16 1.76 13.69
CA VAL A 96 4.43 0.97 12.69
C VAL A 96 5.39 0.07 11.92
N THR A 97 4.88 -1.00 11.31
CA THR A 97 5.68 -1.90 10.46
C THR A 97 5.11 -1.97 9.06
N PHE A 98 6.00 -2.14 8.08
CA PHE A 98 5.65 -2.38 6.68
C PHE A 98 6.38 -3.62 6.13
N PRO A 99 5.85 -4.28 5.08
CA PRO A 99 4.57 -4.00 4.43
C PRO A 99 3.38 -4.20 5.37
N ASN A 100 2.31 -3.42 5.16
CA ASN A 100 1.08 -3.58 5.94
C ASN A 100 0.25 -4.77 5.41
N PHE A 101 -0.92 -5.03 6.01
CA PHE A 101 -1.73 -6.18 5.62
C PHE A 101 -2.38 -6.05 4.23
N ALA A 102 -2.42 -4.84 3.67
CA ALA A 102 -2.81 -4.58 2.29
C ALA A 102 -1.64 -4.67 1.29
N GLY A 103 -0.43 -5.05 1.76
CA GLY A 103 0.77 -5.16 0.93
C GLY A 103 1.42 -3.82 0.57
N GLN A 104 0.87 -2.71 1.07
CA GLN A 104 1.48 -1.40 0.86
C GLN A 104 2.78 -1.34 1.65
N ARG A 105 3.81 -0.77 1.03
CA ARG A 105 5.15 -0.77 1.60
C ARG A 105 5.48 0.52 2.33
N ASN A 106 4.82 1.63 2.04
CA ASN A 106 5.07 2.89 2.73
C ASN A 106 3.80 3.46 3.37
N MET A 107 4.03 4.35 4.33
CA MET A 107 2.96 4.98 5.09
C MET A 107 2.14 5.98 4.28
N PHE A 108 2.69 6.58 3.22
CA PHE A 108 1.92 7.50 2.37
C PHE A 108 0.78 6.75 1.66
N ALA A 109 1.07 5.60 1.07
CA ALA A 109 0.05 4.73 0.47
C ALA A 109 -0.98 4.26 1.52
N ALA A 110 -0.52 3.94 2.74
CA ALA A 110 -1.42 3.56 3.83
C ALA A 110 -2.35 4.70 4.27
N VAL A 111 -1.83 5.93 4.40
CA VAL A 111 -2.59 7.13 4.75
C VAL A 111 -3.61 7.46 3.67
N GLU A 112 -3.25 7.31 2.39
CA GLU A 112 -4.15 7.54 1.26
C GLU A 112 -5.36 6.60 1.34
N LEU A 113 -5.13 5.29 1.49
CA LEU A 113 -6.23 4.32 1.60
C LEU A 113 -7.04 4.51 2.89
N THR A 114 -6.39 4.85 4.01
CA THR A 114 -7.08 5.19 5.27
C THR A 114 -8.00 6.40 5.09
N THR A 115 -7.54 7.40 4.34
CA THR A 115 -8.32 8.60 4.04
C THR A 115 -9.53 8.29 3.17
N MET A 116 -9.37 7.45 2.14
CA MET A 116 -10.50 6.98 1.35
C MET A 116 -11.53 6.22 2.20
N ILE A 117 -11.07 5.32 3.07
CA ILE A 117 -11.96 4.55 3.97
C ILE A 117 -12.73 5.50 4.90
N ASP A 118 -12.07 6.50 5.47
CA ASP A 118 -12.69 7.50 6.36
C ASP A 118 -13.74 8.35 5.62
N ILE A 119 -13.44 8.82 4.41
CA ILE A 119 -14.39 9.56 3.56
C ILE A 119 -15.63 8.70 3.23
N ILE A 120 -15.41 7.45 2.81
CA ILE A 120 -16.49 6.52 2.50
C ILE A 120 -17.35 6.27 3.74
N ASN A 121 -16.73 6.05 4.90
CA ASN A 121 -17.49 5.81 6.12
C ASN A 121 -18.22 7.07 6.60
N ASN A 122 -17.67 8.27 6.45
CA ASN A 122 -18.39 9.51 6.77
C ASN A 122 -19.58 9.74 5.83
N GLY A 123 -19.50 9.32 4.57
CA GLY A 123 -20.62 9.39 3.63
C GLY A 123 -21.69 8.29 3.83
N THR A 124 -21.32 7.15 4.44
CA THR A 124 -22.18 5.97 4.51
C THR A 124 -22.59 5.56 5.92
N HIS A 125 -21.80 5.86 6.95
CA HIS A 125 -21.97 5.40 8.33
C HIS A 125 -22.25 3.89 8.42
N CYS A 126 -21.52 3.10 7.64
CA CYS A 126 -21.73 1.65 7.56
C CYS A 126 -20.85 0.87 8.54
N PHE A 127 -19.82 1.51 9.11
CA PHE A 127 -18.90 0.84 10.01
C PHE A 127 -18.28 1.82 11.02
N ASP A 128 -18.80 1.81 12.24
CA ASP A 128 -18.37 2.75 13.29
C ASP A 128 -16.88 2.64 13.65
N PHE A 129 -16.28 1.46 13.43
CA PHE A 129 -14.88 1.20 13.70
C PHE A 129 -14.01 1.21 12.43
N SER A 130 -14.48 1.81 11.33
CA SER A 130 -13.77 1.81 10.04
C SER A 130 -12.36 2.39 10.14
N LEU A 131 -12.22 3.53 10.83
CA LEU A 131 -10.93 4.20 11.03
C LEU A 131 -10.02 3.36 11.90
N THR A 132 -10.51 2.84 13.02
CA THR A 132 -9.75 1.95 13.91
C THR A 132 -9.25 0.71 13.15
N PHE A 133 -10.14 0.07 12.39
CA PHE A 133 -9.81 -1.08 11.55
C PHE A 133 -8.78 -0.72 10.49
N ALA A 134 -8.95 0.41 9.79
CA ALA A 134 -8.00 0.89 8.78
C ALA A 134 -6.62 1.15 9.39
N CYS A 135 -6.55 1.77 10.56
CA CYS A 135 -5.30 2.01 11.27
C CYS A 135 -4.59 0.68 11.61
N TYR A 136 -5.26 -0.29 12.23
CA TYR A 136 -4.63 -1.58 12.54
C TYR A 136 -4.28 -2.42 11.30
N THR A 137 -5.02 -2.22 10.19
CA THR A 137 -4.79 -2.97 8.96
C THR A 137 -3.66 -2.38 8.11
N LEU A 138 -3.64 -1.05 7.99
CA LEU A 138 -2.78 -0.32 7.07
C LEU A 138 -1.56 0.28 7.76
N MET A 139 -1.61 0.46 9.08
CA MET A 139 -0.52 0.97 9.92
C MET A 139 -0.38 0.10 11.17
N PRO A 140 -0.12 -1.21 11.03
CA PRO A 140 -0.07 -2.12 12.17
C PRO A 140 1.01 -1.69 13.17
N LYS A 141 0.64 -1.65 14.45
CA LYS A 141 1.56 -1.36 15.56
C LYS A 141 2.77 -2.28 15.49
N CYS A 142 3.96 -1.69 15.47
CA CYS A 142 5.19 -2.47 15.52
C CYS A 142 5.52 -2.89 16.96
N SER A 143 5.95 -4.13 17.13
CA SER A 143 6.44 -4.67 18.41
C SER A 143 7.75 -5.44 18.27
N GLY A 144 8.41 -5.36 17.11
CA GLY A 144 9.55 -6.21 16.75
C GLY A 144 9.17 -7.69 16.52
N LYS A 145 7.88 -8.04 16.63
CA LYS A 145 7.34 -9.37 16.38
C LYS A 145 6.31 -9.33 15.24
N PRO A 146 6.05 -10.46 14.57
CA PRO A 146 4.97 -10.56 13.60
C PRO A 146 3.63 -10.14 14.23
N VAL A 147 2.92 -9.24 13.56
CA VAL A 147 1.60 -8.75 14.01
C VAL A 147 0.52 -9.69 13.47
N PRO A 148 -0.39 -10.21 14.32
CA PRO A 148 -1.52 -11.01 13.85
C PRO A 148 -2.40 -10.24 12.87
N LYS A 149 -2.87 -10.92 11.81
CA LYS A 149 -3.80 -10.33 10.84
C LYS A 149 -5.15 -10.01 11.51
N PRO A 150 -5.79 -8.89 11.17
CA PRO A 150 -7.17 -8.61 11.57
C PRO A 150 -8.14 -9.69 11.10
N CYS A 151 -9.18 -9.99 11.88
CA CYS A 151 -10.20 -10.98 11.52
C CYS A 151 -10.99 -10.54 10.29
N HIS A 152 -11.04 -11.40 9.26
CA HIS A 152 -11.72 -11.12 8.00
C HIS A 152 -13.25 -10.98 8.13
N THR A 153 -13.85 -11.69 9.08
CA THR A 153 -15.31 -11.68 9.32
C THR A 153 -15.85 -10.31 9.70
N ALA A 154 -15.00 -9.41 10.21
CA ALA A 154 -15.41 -8.07 10.63
C ALA A 154 -15.81 -7.13 9.47
N LEU A 155 -15.51 -7.48 8.22
CA LEU A 155 -15.72 -6.60 7.05
C LEU A 155 -16.92 -6.96 6.17
N GLN A 156 -17.52 -8.13 6.35
CA GLN A 156 -18.46 -8.69 5.38
C GLN A 156 -19.78 -7.90 5.32
N GLU A 157 -20.37 -7.61 6.48
CA GLU A 157 -21.58 -6.78 6.62
C GLU A 157 -21.34 -5.30 6.25
N PRO A 158 -20.29 -4.63 6.76
CA PRO A 158 -19.91 -3.29 6.33
C PRO A 158 -19.81 -3.10 4.82
N LEU A 159 -19.18 -4.05 4.12
CA LEU A 159 -18.95 -3.95 2.68
C LEU A 159 -20.27 -3.90 1.90
N GLN A 160 -21.22 -4.76 2.25
CA GLN A 160 -22.54 -4.76 1.62
C GLN A 160 -23.31 -3.47 1.88
N CYS A 161 -23.22 -2.93 3.11
CA CYS A 161 -23.83 -1.65 3.45
C CYS A 161 -23.24 -0.51 2.60
N VAL A 162 -21.91 -0.42 2.51
CA VAL A 162 -21.20 0.60 1.73
C VAL A 162 -21.63 0.54 0.27
N GLN A 163 -21.62 -0.66 -0.34
CA GLN A 163 -22.06 -0.86 -1.72
C GLN A 163 -23.49 -0.32 -1.94
N ARG A 164 -24.44 -0.70 -1.08
CA ARG A 164 -25.84 -0.26 -1.20
C ARG A 164 -25.99 1.26 -1.05
N LYS A 165 -25.34 1.88 -0.08
CA LYS A 165 -25.45 3.34 0.14
C LYS A 165 -24.75 4.14 -0.94
N MET A 166 -23.57 3.73 -1.39
CA MET A 166 -22.85 4.40 -2.48
C MET A 166 -23.65 4.35 -3.79
N CYS A 167 -24.27 3.22 -4.13
CA CYS A 167 -25.16 3.14 -5.29
C CYS A 167 -26.33 4.14 -5.20
N ARG A 168 -26.90 4.35 -4.01
CA ARG A 168 -27.96 5.35 -3.81
C ARG A 168 -27.46 6.78 -3.95
N ILE A 169 -26.32 7.10 -3.33
CA ILE A 169 -25.72 8.44 -3.37
C ILE A 169 -25.38 8.83 -4.82
N PHE A 170 -24.64 7.98 -5.53
CA PHE A 170 -24.26 8.26 -6.91
C PHE A 170 -25.44 8.17 -7.88
N GLY A 171 -26.36 7.22 -7.68
CA GLY A 171 -27.58 7.13 -8.48
C GLY A 171 -28.44 8.39 -8.36
N HIS A 172 -28.55 8.97 -7.16
CA HIS A 172 -29.23 10.23 -6.95
C HIS A 172 -28.51 11.41 -7.62
N PHE A 173 -27.18 11.49 -7.48
CA PHE A 173 -26.38 12.55 -8.10
C PHE A 173 -26.45 12.53 -9.63
N LEU A 174 -26.29 11.35 -10.25
CA LEU A 174 -26.46 11.19 -11.70
C LEU A 174 -27.89 11.51 -12.15
N GLY A 175 -28.89 11.13 -11.36
CA GLY A 175 -30.28 11.48 -11.62
C GLY A 175 -30.60 12.97 -11.51
N GLN A 176 -29.85 13.74 -10.70
CA GLN A 176 -29.95 15.20 -10.63
C GLN A 176 -29.26 15.87 -11.83
N LEU A 177 -28.07 15.39 -12.21
CA LEU A 177 -27.35 15.90 -13.38
C LEU A 177 -28.11 15.66 -14.68
N ALA A 178 -28.78 14.49 -14.81
CA ALA A 178 -29.57 14.15 -15.98
C ALA A 178 -30.84 15.01 -16.14
N ARG A 179 -31.31 15.67 -15.07
CA ARG A 179 -32.52 16.52 -15.12
C ARG A 179 -32.27 17.94 -15.61
N GLY A 180 -31.01 18.37 -15.75
CA GLY A 180 -30.65 19.72 -16.20
C GLY A 180 -31.20 20.85 -15.31
N PRO A 181 -30.67 22.09 -15.40
CA PRO A 181 -31.36 23.24 -14.82
C PRO A 181 -32.63 23.48 -15.64
N GLY A 182 -33.80 23.30 -15.02
CA GLY A 182 -35.08 23.59 -15.66
C GLY A 182 -35.14 25.05 -16.12
N LEU A 183 -35.33 25.24 -17.43
CA LEU A 183 -35.85 26.45 -18.05
C LEU A 183 -37.39 26.39 -18.00
#